data_AF-A0A3L7Y353-F1
#
_entry.id   AF-A0A3L7Y353-F1
#
_cell.length_a   1.000
_cell.length_b   1.000
_cell.length_c   1.000
_cell.angle_alpha   90.00
_cell.angle_beta   90.00
_cell.angle_gamma   90.00
#
_symmetry.space_group_name_H-M   'P 1'
#
loop_
_entity.id
_entity.type
_entity.pdbx_description
1 polymer ?
#
loop_
_entity_poly.entity_id
_entity_poly.type
_entity_poly.pdbx_seq_one_letter_code
_entity_poly.pdbx_strand_id
1 'polypeptide(L)'
;MAPTPPPRRRTRHHRALRSRVDLHASNRHHRRRPRADALRPRHRRPCRLDRTSRCATERHTTCRRRSRRGGVTVAKRKIAKRTGSKRVTQGSLLTNNERSRIKSIGEPIALLLGRIGFSPDALTLVGFGIVLVATAQVAIGNWAIAAGILIAGTLFDGLDGTLARATNRVTAFGAFFDSSLDRAAEAAIYAGIVYSASVLGDTQMATAAVLALGIGSLVSYVRARGEGLGVSAHGGIAQRAERAILLIVGLLAAGLSGETNYLLYALIIIVALSAVTVLQRILFIRAALATTGRRA
;
A
#
# COMPACT_ATOMS: atom_id res chain seq x y z
N MET A 1 -60.05 39.98 23.02
CA MET A 1 -59.66 39.52 21.67
C MET A 1 -59.32 38.03 21.79
N ALA A 2 -60.28 37.17 21.45
CA ALA A 2 -60.22 35.72 21.63
C ALA A 2 -59.40 35.05 20.51
N PRO A 3 -58.93 33.80 20.71
CA PRO A 3 -57.93 33.14 19.88
C PRO A 3 -58.56 32.41 18.68
N THR A 4 -57.83 32.28 17.58
CA THR A 4 -58.23 31.45 16.43
C THR A 4 -57.19 30.35 16.17
N PRO A 5 -57.55 29.05 16.36
CA PRO A 5 -56.81 27.88 15.90
C PRO A 5 -57.34 27.39 14.51
N PRO A 6 -56.75 26.33 13.90
CA PRO A 6 -56.62 26.20 12.44
C PRO A 6 -57.68 25.27 11.79
N PRO A 7 -57.68 25.18 10.44
CA PRO A 7 -58.13 23.99 9.72
C PRO A 7 -57.01 23.41 8.82
N ARG A 8 -56.98 22.16 8.34
CA ARG A 8 -57.53 20.84 8.69
C ARG A 8 -56.91 19.88 7.64
N ARG A 9 -56.35 18.76 8.11
CA ARG A 9 -56.29 17.41 7.50
C ARG A 9 -56.37 17.24 5.97
N ARG A 10 -55.39 16.52 5.41
CA ARG A 10 -55.65 15.33 4.59
C ARG A 10 -54.71 14.17 4.95
N THR A 11 -55.28 13.21 5.67
CA THR A 11 -54.85 11.81 5.78
C THR A 11 -55.42 10.99 4.63
N ARG A 12 -54.80 9.83 4.35
CA ARG A 12 -55.17 8.67 3.48
C ARG A 12 -54.18 8.51 2.31
N HIS A 13 -53.65 7.35 1.97
CA HIS A 13 -53.90 5.96 2.38
C HIS A 13 -52.86 5.03 1.70
N HIS A 14 -52.68 3.83 2.26
CA HIS A 14 -52.08 2.60 1.66
C HIS A 14 -50.54 2.62 1.43
N ARG A 15 -49.75 1.60 1.78
CA ARG A 15 -50.04 0.16 1.93
C ARG A 15 -48.91 -0.49 2.76
N ALA A 16 -49.28 -1.19 3.82
CA ALA A 16 -48.48 -2.26 4.41
C ALA A 16 -48.92 -3.59 3.77
N LEU A 17 -47.96 -4.45 3.39
CA LEU A 17 -48.10 -5.88 3.06
C LEU A 17 -46.69 -6.48 3.24
N ARG A 18 -46.38 -7.10 4.39
CA ARG A 18 -46.57 -8.52 4.73
C ARG A 18 -46.01 -9.53 3.70
N SER A 19 -45.04 -10.30 4.20
CA SER A 19 -44.85 -11.76 4.09
C SER A 19 -44.51 -12.43 2.75
N ARG A 20 -43.39 -13.19 2.77
CA ARG A 20 -43.07 -14.53 2.22
C ARG A 20 -41.54 -14.59 2.11
N VAL A 21 -40.73 -15.34 2.86
CA VAL A 21 -40.75 -16.75 3.29
C VAL A 21 -41.27 -17.68 2.20
N ASP A 22 -40.32 -18.23 1.43
CA ASP A 22 -40.35 -19.50 0.70
C ASP A 22 -38.84 -19.80 0.42
N LEU A 23 -38.10 -20.66 1.13
CA LEU A 23 -38.27 -22.10 1.39
C LEU A 23 -38.33 -22.93 0.11
N HIS A 24 -37.17 -23.17 -0.50
CA HIS A 24 -36.93 -24.34 -1.34
C HIS A 24 -35.70 -25.11 -0.86
N ALA A 25 -36.00 -26.06 0.01
CA ALA A 25 -35.23 -27.27 0.23
C ALA A 25 -35.73 -28.37 -0.73
N SER A 26 -34.92 -29.43 -0.85
CA SER A 26 -35.16 -30.73 -1.51
C SER A 26 -34.37 -30.86 -2.84
N ASN A 27 -33.55 -31.88 -3.09
CA ASN A 27 -33.40 -33.16 -2.39
C ASN A 27 -32.01 -33.79 -2.62
N ARG A 28 -31.70 -34.67 -1.68
CA ARG A 28 -30.52 -35.50 -1.47
C ARG A 28 -30.35 -36.57 -2.55
N HIS A 29 -29.11 -37.02 -2.74
CA HIS A 29 -28.71 -38.44 -2.65
C HIS A 29 -27.19 -38.50 -2.37
N HIS A 30 -26.76 -38.91 -1.17
CA HIS A 30 -26.27 -40.27 -0.85
C HIS A 30 -25.27 -40.78 -1.91
N ARG A 31 -24.00 -41.09 -1.59
CA ARG A 31 -23.55 -42.10 -0.63
C ARG A 31 -22.13 -41.84 -0.09
N ARG A 32 -21.92 -42.28 1.15
CA ARG A 32 -20.63 -42.36 1.88
C ARG A 32 -19.94 -43.70 1.61
N ARG A 33 -18.58 -43.64 1.48
CA ARG A 33 -17.53 -44.58 1.98
C ARG A 33 -17.51 -46.04 1.43
N PRO A 34 -16.44 -46.86 1.61
CA PRO A 34 -15.28 -46.76 2.52
C PRO A 34 -13.89 -47.12 1.93
N ARG A 35 -12.91 -47.23 2.85
CA ARG A 35 -11.48 -47.51 2.76
C ARG A 35 -11.12 -48.96 2.33
N ALA A 36 -9.83 -49.09 1.98
CA ALA A 36 -8.89 -50.18 2.32
C ALA A 36 -8.56 -51.23 1.23
N ASP A 37 -7.34 -51.75 1.41
CA ASP A 37 -6.67 -52.91 0.79
C ASP A 37 -5.95 -52.65 -0.55
N ALA A 38 -4.62 -52.46 -0.54
CA ALA A 38 -3.56 -53.46 -0.36
C ALA A 38 -3.47 -54.44 -1.54
N LEU A 39 -2.42 -54.27 -2.36
CA LEU A 39 -1.54 -55.33 -2.85
C LEU A 39 -0.45 -54.73 -3.77
N ARG A 40 0.81 -54.95 -3.37
CA ARG A 40 2.03 -54.71 -4.18
C ARG A 40 2.25 -55.90 -5.16
N PRO A 41 3.45 -56.15 -5.73
CA PRO A 41 3.89 -55.68 -7.05
C PRO A 41 4.43 -56.83 -7.95
N ARG A 42 4.46 -56.69 -9.29
CA ARG A 42 5.38 -57.49 -10.15
C ARG A 42 5.82 -56.64 -11.36
N HIS A 43 7.05 -56.12 -11.38
CA HIS A 43 8.32 -56.71 -11.83
C HIS A 43 8.48 -56.90 -13.34
N ARG A 44 9.59 -56.31 -13.84
CA ARG A 44 10.43 -56.64 -15.03
C ARG A 44 9.88 -56.16 -16.39
N ARG A 45 10.44 -55.10 -16.98
CA ARG A 45 11.74 -54.95 -17.71
C ARG A 45 11.61 -55.28 -19.23
N PRO A 46 12.50 -54.71 -20.06
CA PRO A 46 12.12 -53.98 -21.29
C PRO A 46 12.50 -54.71 -22.58
N CYS A 47 11.96 -54.26 -23.71
CA CYS A 47 12.52 -54.55 -25.03
C CYS A 47 12.68 -53.25 -25.85
N ARG A 48 13.93 -52.92 -26.14
CA ARG A 48 14.39 -52.10 -27.27
C ARG A 48 14.42 -52.98 -28.51
N LEU A 49 14.07 -52.41 -29.67
CA LEU A 49 14.55 -52.71 -31.04
C LEU A 49 13.88 -51.64 -31.92
N ASP A 50 14.54 -50.56 -32.29
CA ASP A 50 15.56 -50.38 -33.34
C ASP A 50 15.00 -50.35 -34.77
N ARG A 51 15.44 -49.31 -35.49
CA ARG A 51 15.67 -49.23 -36.94
C ARG A 51 14.52 -49.24 -37.97
N THR A 52 14.34 -48.03 -38.52
CA THR A 52 14.48 -47.67 -39.96
C THR A 52 13.57 -48.26 -41.03
N SER A 53 12.93 -47.33 -41.76
CA SER A 53 12.96 -47.15 -43.22
C SER A 53 11.75 -47.55 -44.09
N ARG A 54 11.51 -46.66 -45.08
CA ARG A 54 10.79 -46.77 -46.37
C ARG A 54 9.25 -46.71 -46.30
N CYS A 55 8.61 -45.66 -46.82
CA CYS A 55 8.38 -45.32 -48.24
C CYS A 55 7.83 -46.48 -49.08
N ALA A 56 6.51 -46.50 -49.28
CA ALA A 56 5.88 -47.02 -50.49
C ALA A 56 4.48 -46.41 -50.69
N THR A 57 4.29 -45.98 -51.92
CA THR A 57 3.13 -45.44 -52.64
C THR A 57 2.01 -46.45 -52.88
N GLU A 58 0.75 -45.98 -52.94
CA GLU A 58 -0.37 -46.34 -53.86
C GLU A 58 -1.70 -45.79 -53.28
N ARG A 59 -2.35 -44.77 -53.85
CA ARG A 59 -3.26 -44.68 -55.02
C ARG A 59 -4.65 -45.37 -54.86
N HIS A 60 -5.66 -44.49 -54.93
CA HIS A 60 -7.03 -44.62 -55.46
C HIS A 60 -8.22 -45.14 -54.60
N THR A 61 -9.04 -44.15 -54.21
CA THR A 61 -10.52 -44.02 -54.36
C THR A 61 -11.47 -44.96 -53.60
N THR A 62 -12.25 -44.42 -52.67
CA THR A 62 -13.63 -43.94 -52.93
C THR A 62 -14.28 -43.27 -51.72
N CYS A 63 -15.26 -42.43 -52.05
CA CYS A 63 -15.97 -41.44 -51.27
C CYS A 63 -16.85 -42.01 -50.14
N ARG A 64 -16.76 -41.44 -48.93
CA ARG A 64 -17.92 -41.39 -48.01
C ARG A 64 -17.89 -40.13 -47.15
N ARG A 65 -18.77 -39.18 -47.49
CA ARG A 65 -19.15 -38.02 -46.66
C ARG A 65 -19.52 -38.45 -45.24
N ARG A 66 -18.86 -37.91 -44.21
CA ARG A 66 -19.51 -37.72 -42.90
C ARG A 66 -18.91 -36.54 -42.11
N SER A 67 -19.77 -35.54 -41.95
CA SER A 67 -19.85 -34.51 -40.90
C SER A 67 -18.59 -34.09 -40.15
N ARG A 68 -18.21 -32.83 -40.42
CA ARG A 68 -17.60 -31.88 -39.48
C ARG A 68 -18.09 -32.06 -38.04
N ARG A 69 -17.14 -32.19 -37.10
CA ARG A 69 -17.10 -31.48 -35.80
C ARG A 69 -15.73 -31.75 -35.17
N GLY A 70 -14.78 -30.88 -35.49
CA GLY A 70 -13.48 -30.84 -34.81
C GLY A 70 -13.68 -30.35 -33.39
N GLY A 71 -13.43 -31.22 -32.42
CA GLY A 71 -13.29 -30.85 -31.01
C GLY A 71 -11.96 -30.13 -30.84
N VAL A 72 -12.00 -28.81 -30.70
CA VAL A 72 -10.86 -27.99 -30.34
C VAL A 72 -10.47 -28.33 -28.90
N THR A 73 -9.38 -29.07 -28.71
CA THR A 73 -8.72 -29.21 -27.42
C THR A 73 -8.17 -27.84 -27.00
N VAL A 74 -8.87 -27.18 -26.07
CA VAL A 74 -8.43 -25.93 -25.45
C VAL A 74 -7.18 -26.21 -24.62
N ALA A 75 -6.02 -25.95 -25.21
CA ALA A 75 -4.75 -25.92 -24.50
C ALA A 75 -4.81 -24.83 -23.41
N LYS A 76 -4.78 -25.24 -22.14
CA LYS A 76 -4.62 -24.35 -20.99
C LYS A 76 -3.25 -23.65 -21.11
N ARG A 77 -3.22 -22.48 -21.74
CA ARG A 77 -2.06 -21.58 -21.71
C ARG A 77 -1.85 -21.11 -20.26
N LYS A 78 -0.81 -21.62 -19.61
CA LYS A 78 -0.23 -21.02 -18.41
C LYS A 78 0.20 -19.59 -18.77
N ILE A 79 -0.52 -18.58 -18.27
CA ILE A 79 -0.09 -17.19 -18.34
C ILE A 79 1.09 -17.06 -17.38
N ALA A 80 2.30 -17.19 -17.91
CA ALA A 80 3.52 -16.84 -17.20
C ALA A 80 3.48 -15.33 -16.91
N LYS A 81 3.44 -14.95 -15.62
CA LYS A 81 3.68 -13.57 -15.19
C LYS A 81 5.07 -13.16 -15.68
N ARG A 82 5.13 -12.43 -16.80
CA ARG A 82 6.35 -11.76 -17.26
C ARG A 82 6.71 -10.69 -16.24
N THR A 83 7.73 -10.96 -15.46
CA THR A 83 8.42 -10.01 -14.59
C THR A 83 8.93 -8.85 -15.44
N GLY A 84 8.20 -7.73 -15.43
CA GLY A 84 8.64 -6.49 -16.04
C GLY A 84 9.94 -6.00 -15.40
N SER A 85 10.95 -5.77 -16.23
CA SER A 85 12.23 -5.17 -15.86
C SER A 85 12.01 -3.88 -15.06
N LYS A 86 12.40 -3.90 -13.79
CA LYS A 86 12.35 -2.75 -12.88
C LYS A 86 13.38 -1.71 -13.33
N ARG A 87 12.96 -0.73 -14.13
CA ARG A 87 13.75 0.48 -14.34
C ARG A 87 13.52 1.40 -13.13
N VAL A 88 14.33 1.21 -12.09
CA VAL A 88 14.29 2.00 -10.86
C VAL A 88 14.92 3.36 -11.16
N THR A 89 14.12 4.42 -11.28
CA THR A 89 14.62 5.79 -11.17
C THR A 89 14.85 6.09 -9.69
N GLN A 90 16.06 5.76 -9.22
CA GLN A 90 16.51 6.05 -7.86
C GLN A 90 16.81 7.55 -7.74
N GLY A 91 15.81 8.31 -7.29
CA GLY A 91 15.96 9.71 -6.87
C GLY A 91 15.97 9.87 -5.36
N SER A 92 16.50 8.89 -4.62
CA SER A 92 16.63 8.96 -3.16
C SER A 92 18.03 9.47 -2.82
N LEU A 93 18.12 10.45 -1.94
CA LEU A 93 19.39 11.05 -1.49
C LEU A 93 20.26 10.10 -0.64
N LEU A 94 19.72 8.95 -0.22
CA LEU A 94 20.45 7.95 0.56
C LEU A 94 21.02 6.86 -0.36
N THR A 95 22.33 6.66 -0.31
CA THR A 95 23.01 5.61 -1.09
C THR A 95 22.66 4.21 -0.58
N ASN A 96 22.73 3.20 -1.46
CA ASN A 96 22.40 1.81 -1.12
C ASN A 96 23.29 1.23 0.01
N ASN A 97 24.50 1.76 0.19
CA ASN A 97 25.45 1.34 1.23
C ASN A 97 25.10 1.88 2.63
N GLU A 98 24.60 3.12 2.73
CA GLU A 98 24.14 3.69 4.00
C GLU A 98 22.90 2.94 4.51
N ARG A 99 22.01 2.58 3.58
CA ARG A 99 20.79 1.81 3.88
C ARG A 99 21.08 0.37 4.34
N SER A 100 22.25 -0.21 4.00
CA SER A 100 22.65 -1.54 4.50
C SER A 100 23.28 -1.48 5.89
N ARG A 101 24.06 -0.43 6.20
CA ARG A 101 24.66 -0.22 7.53
C ARG A 101 23.61 0.02 8.61
N ILE A 102 22.60 0.85 8.33
CA ILE A 102 21.49 1.11 9.27
C ILE A 102 20.72 -0.19 9.58
N LYS A 103 20.54 -1.07 8.58
CA LYS A 103 19.89 -2.38 8.79
C LYS A 103 20.70 -3.31 9.68
N SER A 104 22.01 -3.36 9.50
CA SER A 104 22.90 -4.23 10.28
C SER A 104 22.91 -3.89 11.79
N ILE A 105 22.75 -2.60 12.14
CA ILE A 105 22.66 -2.14 13.54
C ILE A 105 21.26 -2.39 14.13
N GLY A 106 20.21 -2.27 13.31
CA GLY A 106 18.83 -2.45 13.76
C GLY A 106 18.42 -3.91 13.99
N GLU A 107 19.04 -4.86 13.28
CA GLU A 107 18.74 -6.31 13.40
C GLU A 107 18.89 -6.89 14.82
N PRO A 108 19.98 -6.65 15.58
CA PRO A 108 20.12 -7.18 16.94
C PRO A 108 19.07 -6.58 17.91
N ILE A 109 18.76 -5.29 17.78
CA ILE A 109 17.75 -4.60 18.59
C ILE A 109 16.36 -5.16 18.27
N ALA A 110 16.06 -5.32 16.98
CA ALA A 110 14.82 -5.94 16.52
C ALA A 110 14.67 -7.38 17.04
N LEU A 111 15.71 -8.21 16.96
CA LEU A 111 15.67 -9.58 17.49
C LEU A 111 15.48 -9.63 19.01
N LEU A 112 16.08 -8.69 19.75
CA LEU A 112 15.87 -8.56 21.20
C LEU A 112 14.41 -8.20 21.52
N LEU A 113 13.83 -7.22 20.83
CA LEU A 113 12.43 -6.84 20.99
C LEU A 113 11.48 -7.98 20.63
N GLY A 114 11.80 -8.75 19.58
CA GLY A 114 11.06 -9.96 19.20
C GLY A 114 11.12 -11.04 20.28
N ARG A 115 12.25 -11.19 20.97
CA ARG A 115 12.41 -12.11 22.11
C ARG A 115 11.64 -11.67 23.36
N ILE A 116 11.48 -10.37 23.57
CA ILE A 116 10.67 -9.79 24.65
C ILE A 116 9.16 -9.93 24.37
N GLY A 117 8.78 -10.32 23.15
CA GLY A 117 7.40 -10.64 22.78
C GLY A 117 6.64 -9.48 22.11
N PHE A 118 7.31 -8.40 21.74
CA PHE A 118 6.67 -7.31 21.00
C PHE A 118 6.22 -7.80 19.61
N SER A 119 4.96 -7.51 19.25
CA SER A 119 4.48 -7.68 17.89
C SER A 119 4.94 -6.50 17.01
N PRO A 120 5.13 -6.70 15.69
CA PRO A 120 5.40 -5.60 14.77
C PRO A 120 4.37 -4.47 14.87
N ASP A 121 3.07 -4.82 14.92
CA ASP A 121 1.98 -3.84 15.03
C ASP A 121 2.04 -3.01 16.32
N ALA A 122 2.50 -3.60 17.43
CA ALA A 122 2.70 -2.87 18.68
C ALA A 122 3.86 -1.85 18.56
N LEU A 123 4.91 -2.19 17.81
CA LEU A 123 6.02 -1.28 17.58
C LEU A 123 5.61 -0.10 16.70
N THR A 124 4.79 -0.34 15.66
CA THR A 124 4.20 0.73 14.85
C THR A 124 3.29 1.65 15.69
N LEU A 125 2.50 1.10 16.63
CA LEU A 125 1.70 1.91 17.56
C LEU A 125 2.57 2.75 18.51
N VAL A 126 3.69 2.22 18.99
CA VAL A 126 4.65 2.97 19.80
C VAL A 126 5.27 4.10 18.97
N GLY A 127 5.68 3.83 17.73
CA GLY A 127 6.18 4.84 16.79
C GLY A 127 5.16 5.97 16.58
N PHE A 128 3.90 5.63 16.34
CA PHE A 128 2.82 6.61 16.26
C PHE A 128 2.66 7.42 17.56
N GLY A 129 2.73 6.77 18.72
CA GLY A 129 2.70 7.44 20.02
C GLY A 129 3.83 8.45 20.20
N ILE A 130 5.05 8.12 19.76
CA ILE A 130 6.20 9.05 19.79
C ILE A 130 5.90 10.31 18.96
N VAL A 131 5.29 10.16 17.78
CA VAL A 131 4.90 11.30 16.94
C VAL A 131 3.80 12.15 17.60
N LEU A 132 2.85 11.55 18.32
CA LEU A 132 1.85 12.31 19.08
C LEU A 132 2.49 13.14 20.21
N VAL A 133 3.48 12.58 20.91
CA VAL A 133 4.23 13.32 21.93
C VAL A 133 5.01 14.47 21.29
N ALA A 134 5.70 14.24 20.17
CA ALA A 134 6.35 15.30 19.41
C ALA A 134 5.35 16.39 18.97
N THR A 135 4.17 15.98 18.50
CA THR A 135 3.09 16.89 18.08
C THR A 135 2.62 17.77 19.24
N ALA A 136 2.48 17.22 20.45
CA ALA A 136 2.17 18.01 21.63
C ALA A 136 3.26 19.03 21.94
N GLN A 137 4.55 18.68 21.79
CA GLN A 137 5.67 19.62 21.96
C GLN A 137 5.66 20.73 20.90
N VAL A 138 5.38 20.40 19.64
CA VAL A 138 5.19 21.40 18.58
C VAL A 138 4.04 22.34 18.93
N ALA A 139 2.89 21.81 19.37
CA ALA A 139 1.71 22.60 19.68
C ALA A 139 1.95 23.66 20.76
N ILE A 140 2.79 23.36 21.75
CA ILE A 140 3.18 24.30 22.82
C ILE A 140 4.41 25.16 22.48
N GLY A 141 4.96 25.05 21.27
CA GLY A 141 6.10 25.85 20.81
C GLY A 141 7.49 25.33 21.20
N ASN A 142 7.60 24.10 21.74
CA ASN A 142 8.88 23.48 22.09
C ASN A 142 9.54 22.81 20.86
N TRP A 143 9.93 23.62 19.87
CA TRP A 143 10.37 23.14 18.55
C TRP A 143 11.60 22.24 18.59
N ALA A 144 12.63 22.58 19.36
CA ALA A 144 13.86 21.79 19.47
C ALA A 144 13.62 20.42 20.13
N ILE A 145 12.78 20.39 21.17
CA ILE A 145 12.39 19.15 21.85
C ILE A 145 11.59 18.26 20.90
N ALA A 146 10.62 18.83 20.19
CA ALA A 146 9.87 18.11 19.17
C ALA A 146 10.79 17.52 18.09
N ALA A 147 11.76 18.28 17.58
CA ALA A 147 12.74 17.79 16.62
C ALA A 147 13.55 16.61 17.19
N GLY A 148 14.03 16.71 18.44
CA GLY A 148 14.74 15.63 19.11
C GLY A 148 13.91 14.35 19.25
N ILE A 149 12.63 14.48 19.61
CA ILE A 149 11.70 13.35 19.70
C ILE A 149 11.48 12.72 18.33
N LEU A 150 11.29 13.52 17.28
CA LEU A 150 11.11 13.01 15.91
C LEU A 150 12.37 12.30 15.41
N ILE A 151 13.57 12.83 15.67
CA ILE A 151 14.83 12.16 15.34
C ILE A 151 14.91 10.80 16.03
N ALA A 152 14.62 10.75 17.33
CA ALA A 152 14.57 9.48 18.05
C ALA A 152 13.53 8.52 17.44
N GLY A 153 12.32 9.02 17.14
CA GLY A 153 11.24 8.26 16.51
C GLY A 153 11.62 7.67 15.15
N THR A 154 12.36 8.40 14.31
CA THR A 154 12.80 7.89 13.00
C THR A 154 13.77 6.70 13.12
N LEU A 155 14.53 6.62 14.22
CA LEU A 155 15.36 5.45 14.51
C LEU A 155 14.49 4.24 14.87
N PHE A 156 13.36 4.45 15.55
CA PHE A 156 12.40 3.40 15.91
C PHE A 156 11.56 2.91 14.72
N ASP A 157 11.12 3.79 13.81
CA ASP A 157 10.38 3.42 12.58
C ASP A 157 11.17 2.48 11.65
N GLY A 158 12.51 2.52 11.70
CA GLY A 158 13.33 1.56 10.94
C GLY A 158 13.31 0.13 11.51
N LEU A 159 12.93 -0.01 12.78
CA LEU A 159 13.03 -1.26 13.54
C LEU A 159 11.83 -2.17 13.32
N ASP A 160 10.62 -1.68 13.07
CA ASP A 160 9.43 -2.53 12.91
C ASP A 160 9.44 -3.36 11.61
N GLY A 161 9.85 -2.76 10.50
CA GLY A 161 10.06 -3.46 9.24
C GLY A 161 11.25 -4.42 9.32
N THR A 162 12.26 -4.09 10.13
CA THR A 162 13.42 -4.96 10.36
C THR A 162 13.04 -6.14 11.26
N LEU A 163 12.26 -5.90 12.31
CA LEU A 163 11.67 -6.89 13.20
C LEU A 163 10.75 -7.84 12.44
N ALA A 164 9.85 -7.32 11.60
CA ALA A 164 8.93 -8.14 10.81
C ALA A 164 9.68 -9.08 9.87
N ARG A 165 10.78 -8.61 9.24
CA ARG A 165 11.65 -9.45 8.40
C ARG A 165 12.45 -10.46 9.23
N ALA A 166 13.05 -10.02 10.33
CA ALA A 166 13.87 -10.86 11.20
C ALA A 166 13.05 -11.96 11.91
N THR A 167 11.78 -11.69 12.21
CA THR A 167 10.86 -12.64 12.86
C THR A 167 9.97 -13.42 11.89
N ASN A 168 10.13 -13.22 10.57
CA ASN A 168 9.27 -13.81 9.53
C ASN A 168 7.76 -13.52 9.72
N ARG A 169 7.41 -12.38 10.32
CA ARG A 169 6.01 -11.95 10.58
C ARG A 169 5.55 -10.86 9.61
N VAL A 170 6.00 -10.90 8.35
CA VAL A 170 5.56 -9.93 7.33
C VAL A 170 4.14 -10.27 6.89
N THR A 171 3.19 -9.38 7.16
CA THR A 171 1.78 -9.56 6.78
C THR A 171 1.29 -8.41 5.89
N ALA A 172 0.30 -8.69 5.04
CA ALA A 172 -0.33 -7.65 4.20
C ALA A 172 -1.09 -6.62 5.05
N PHE A 173 -1.70 -7.06 6.15
CA PHE A 173 -2.35 -6.17 7.12
C PHE A 173 -1.34 -5.25 7.79
N GLY A 174 -0.20 -5.77 8.26
CA GLY A 174 0.85 -4.97 8.88
C GLY A 174 1.38 -3.88 7.93
N ALA A 175 1.61 -4.20 6.66
CA ALA A 175 2.00 -3.20 5.66
C ALA A 175 0.92 -2.11 5.42
N PHE A 176 -0.36 -2.48 5.43
CA PHE A 176 -1.46 -1.52 5.37
C PHE A 176 -1.55 -0.66 6.64
N PHE A 177 -1.37 -1.27 7.81
CA PHE A 177 -1.44 -0.61 9.11
C PHE A 177 -0.30 0.40 9.30
N ASP A 178 0.94 -0.01 9.00
CA ASP A 178 2.14 0.83 8.96
C ASP A 178 1.94 2.05 8.05
N SER A 179 1.61 1.82 6.79
CA SER A 179 1.36 2.90 5.82
C SER A 179 0.17 3.81 6.19
N SER A 180 -0.80 3.33 6.98
CA SER A 180 -1.93 4.14 7.47
C SER A 180 -1.52 5.01 8.66
N LEU A 181 -0.84 4.44 9.65
CA LEU A 181 -0.33 5.19 10.81
C LEU A 181 0.72 6.22 10.40
N ASP A 182 1.51 5.91 9.39
CA ASP A 182 2.41 6.84 8.72
C ASP A 182 1.74 8.12 8.22
N ARG A 183 0.54 7.98 7.64
CA ARG A 183 -0.27 9.12 7.18
C ARG A 183 -0.86 9.88 8.37
N ALA A 184 -1.35 9.16 9.37
CA ALA A 184 -1.89 9.75 10.59
C ALA A 184 -0.81 10.56 11.34
N ALA A 185 0.40 10.03 11.43
CA ALA A 185 1.57 10.67 12.03
C ALA A 185 1.94 11.97 11.29
N GLU A 186 2.01 11.94 9.95
CA GLU A 186 2.22 13.15 9.16
C GLU A 186 1.09 14.18 9.39
N ALA A 187 -0.17 13.76 9.42
CA ALA A 187 -1.29 14.67 9.68
C ALA A 187 -1.21 15.29 11.08
N ALA A 188 -0.88 14.50 12.10
CA ALA A 188 -0.76 14.96 13.48
C ALA A 188 0.30 16.07 13.61
N ILE A 189 1.50 15.86 13.08
CA ILE A 189 2.58 16.84 13.25
C ILE A 189 2.25 18.17 12.56
N TYR A 190 1.66 18.14 11.35
CA TYR A 190 1.22 19.37 10.68
C TYR A 190 0.05 20.04 11.41
N ALA A 191 -0.87 19.28 11.99
CA ALA A 191 -1.94 19.84 12.82
C ALA A 191 -1.38 20.56 14.06
N GLY A 192 -0.34 20.01 14.71
CA GLY A 192 0.37 20.68 15.80
C GLY A 192 1.02 22.00 15.38
N ILE A 193 1.62 22.03 14.18
CA ILE A 193 2.21 23.26 13.63
C ILE A 193 1.14 24.31 13.34
N VAL A 194 0.02 23.92 12.74
CA VAL A 194 -1.11 24.83 12.48
C VAL A 194 -1.68 25.38 13.79
N TYR A 195 -1.84 24.54 14.80
CA TYR A 195 -2.28 24.98 16.12
C TYR A 195 -1.32 26.01 16.71
N SER A 196 -0.02 25.71 16.76
CA SER A 196 0.96 26.65 17.31
C SER A 196 1.03 27.95 16.50
N ALA A 197 0.98 27.87 15.17
CA ALA A 197 0.89 29.05 14.29
C ALA A 197 -0.34 29.91 14.59
N SER A 198 -1.49 29.29 14.88
CA SER A 198 -2.71 30.02 15.25
C SER A 198 -2.58 30.74 16.59
N VAL A 199 -1.90 30.12 17.57
CA VAL A 199 -1.62 30.74 18.88
C VAL A 199 -0.66 31.93 18.73
N LEU A 200 0.30 31.85 17.81
CA LEU A 200 1.25 32.92 17.50
C LEU A 200 0.68 34.02 16.58
N GLY A 201 -0.50 33.81 15.98
CA GLY A 201 -1.07 34.71 14.97
C GLY A 201 -0.35 34.68 13.62
N ASP A 202 0.48 33.67 13.37
CA ASP A 202 1.24 33.51 12.13
C ASP A 202 0.42 32.77 11.06
N THR A 203 -0.35 33.55 10.31
CA THR A 203 -1.18 33.05 9.21
C THR A 203 -0.37 32.45 8.06
N GLN A 204 0.87 32.89 7.86
CA GLN A 204 1.74 32.38 6.79
C GLN A 204 2.22 30.97 7.11
N MET A 205 2.70 30.75 8.34
CA MET A 205 3.11 29.43 8.82
C MET A 205 1.94 28.44 8.83
N ALA A 206 0.77 28.87 9.30
CA ALA A 206 -0.44 28.03 9.28
C ALA A 206 -0.80 27.61 7.84
N THR A 207 -0.81 28.57 6.91
CA THR A 207 -1.12 28.30 5.49
C THR A 207 -0.09 27.37 4.86
N ALA A 208 1.19 27.60 5.10
CA ALA A 208 2.27 26.76 4.58
C ALA A 208 2.18 25.32 5.11
N ALA A 209 1.84 25.14 6.39
CA ALA A 209 1.66 23.82 6.99
C ALA A 209 0.45 23.06 6.39
N VAL A 210 -0.67 23.74 6.17
CA VAL A 210 -1.85 23.14 5.51
C VAL A 210 -1.51 22.72 4.07
N LEU A 211 -0.82 23.58 3.31
CA LEU A 211 -0.39 23.26 1.95
C LEU A 211 0.60 22.09 1.93
N ALA A 212 1.55 22.05 2.87
CA ALA A 212 2.52 20.97 3.01
C ALA A 212 1.82 19.63 3.28
N LEU A 213 0.84 19.61 4.19
CA LEU A 213 0.02 18.43 4.47
C LEU A 213 -0.78 17.98 3.25
N GLY A 214 -1.47 18.92 2.58
CA GLY A 214 -2.32 18.62 1.42
C GLY A 214 -1.52 18.06 0.25
N ILE A 215 -0.46 18.77 -0.17
CA ILE A 215 0.37 18.36 -1.31
C ILE A 215 1.20 17.11 -0.96
N GLY A 216 1.72 17.01 0.27
CA GLY A 216 2.41 15.81 0.75
C GLY A 216 1.51 14.57 0.74
N SER A 217 0.22 14.72 1.07
CA SER A 217 -0.78 13.65 0.97
C SER A 217 -1.04 13.24 -0.48
N LEU A 218 -1.08 14.19 -1.41
CA LEU A 218 -1.20 13.92 -2.84
C LEU A 218 -0.01 13.11 -3.38
N VAL A 219 1.22 13.37 -2.93
CA VAL A 219 2.40 12.58 -3.33
C VAL A 219 2.18 11.08 -3.04
N SER A 220 1.69 10.76 -1.85
CA SER A 220 1.41 9.38 -1.43
C SER A 220 0.20 8.78 -2.14
N TYR A 221 -0.87 9.56 -2.32
CA TYR A 221 -2.07 9.12 -3.02
C TYR A 221 -1.82 8.78 -4.48
N VAL A 222 -1.10 9.64 -5.22
CA VAL A 222 -0.78 9.41 -6.64
C VAL A 222 0.01 8.11 -6.82
N ARG A 223 0.93 7.80 -5.89
CA ARG A 223 1.65 6.52 -5.89
C ARG A 223 0.70 5.35 -5.67
N ALA A 224 -0.10 5.38 -4.60
CA ALA A 224 -1.03 4.30 -4.26
C ALA A 224 -2.04 4.05 -5.39
N ARG A 225 -2.56 5.12 -6.00
CA ARG A 225 -3.48 5.03 -7.14
C ARG A 225 -2.79 4.49 -8.39
N GLY A 226 -1.55 4.90 -8.67
CA GLY A 226 -0.75 4.34 -9.75
C GLY A 226 -0.52 2.83 -9.58
N GLU A 227 -0.17 2.39 -8.37
CA GLU A 227 0.01 0.98 -8.05
C GLU A 227 -1.30 0.19 -8.21
N GLY A 228 -2.44 0.78 -7.82
CA GLY A 228 -3.77 0.22 -8.08
C GLY A 228 -4.13 0.07 -9.56
N LEU A 229 -3.51 0.85 -10.45
CA LEU A 229 -3.63 0.74 -11.91
C LEU A 229 -2.57 -0.19 -12.52
N GLY A 230 -1.75 -0.86 -11.71
CA GLY A 230 -0.67 -1.74 -12.16
C GLY A 230 0.61 -1.02 -12.56
N VAL A 231 0.74 0.29 -12.28
CA VAL A 231 1.94 1.09 -12.59
C VAL A 231 2.71 1.39 -11.31
N SER A 232 3.90 0.79 -11.17
CA SER A 232 4.78 0.98 -10.02
C SER A 232 5.60 2.27 -10.11
N ALA A 233 5.04 3.40 -9.67
CA ALA A 233 5.71 4.71 -9.64
C ALA A 233 6.57 4.90 -8.38
N HIS A 234 7.79 4.34 -8.36
CA HIS A 234 8.72 4.44 -7.22
C HIS A 234 9.64 5.69 -7.25
N GLY A 235 9.53 6.55 -8.27
CA GLY A 235 10.35 7.76 -8.42
C GLY A 235 9.81 9.02 -7.72
N GLY A 236 10.61 10.09 -7.75
CA GLY A 236 10.29 11.41 -7.20
C GLY A 236 11.36 11.96 -6.26
N ILE A 237 11.58 13.28 -6.29
CA ILE A 237 12.61 13.98 -5.51
C ILE A 237 12.20 14.10 -4.02
N ALA A 238 10.93 14.40 -3.74
CA ALA A 238 10.39 14.54 -2.39
C ALA A 238 9.66 13.28 -1.97
N GLN A 239 10.41 12.23 -1.64
CA GLN A 239 9.82 11.07 -0.99
C GLN A 239 9.52 11.39 0.48
N ARG A 240 8.98 10.41 1.18
CA ARG A 240 8.50 10.58 2.54
C ARG A 240 9.61 10.99 3.51
N ALA A 241 10.75 10.31 3.41
CA ALA A 241 11.90 10.54 4.29
C ALA A 241 12.47 11.95 4.09
N GLU A 242 12.58 12.42 2.85
CA GLU A 242 13.11 13.75 2.53
C GLU A 242 12.23 14.85 3.14
N ARG A 243 10.90 14.71 3.08
CA ARG A 243 9.99 15.67 3.74
C ARG A 243 10.12 15.65 5.26
N ALA A 244 10.23 14.46 5.85
CA ALA A 244 10.43 14.33 7.29
C ALA A 244 11.74 14.98 7.75
N ILE A 245 12.84 14.78 7.00
CA ILE A 245 14.13 15.41 7.27
C ILE A 245 14.02 16.93 7.20
N LEU A 246 13.42 17.47 6.13
CA LEU A 246 13.23 18.92 5.98
C LEU A 246 12.41 19.52 7.13
N LEU A 247 11.38 18.81 7.57
CA LEU A 247 10.56 19.24 8.70
C LEU A 247 11.34 19.24 10.01
N ILE A 248 12.08 18.18 10.28
CA ILE A 248 12.94 18.06 11.48
C ILE A 248 13.99 19.18 11.50
N VAL A 249 14.64 19.45 10.36
CA VAL A 249 15.63 20.53 10.23
C VAL A 249 14.97 21.90 10.47
N GLY A 250 13.78 22.14 9.92
CA GLY A 250 13.02 23.37 10.16
C GLY A 250 12.66 23.57 11.63
N LEU A 251 12.18 22.52 12.29
CA LEU A 251 11.85 22.54 13.72
C LEU A 251 13.10 22.77 14.59
N LEU A 252 14.20 22.11 14.27
CA LEU A 252 15.45 22.27 15.02
C LEU A 252 16.03 23.67 14.84
N ALA A 253 16.06 24.18 13.61
CA ALA A 253 16.53 25.53 13.32
C ALA A 253 15.68 26.59 14.04
N ALA A 254 14.34 26.47 14.00
CA ALA A 254 13.45 27.36 14.72
C ALA A 254 13.64 27.28 16.25
N GLY A 255 13.84 26.07 16.78
CA GLY A 255 14.05 25.87 18.22
C GLY A 255 15.40 26.35 18.74
N LEU A 256 16.47 26.24 17.95
CA LEU A 256 17.82 26.67 18.36
C LEU A 256 18.06 28.16 18.16
N SER A 257 17.51 28.74 17.09
CA SER A 257 17.61 30.18 16.82
C SER A 257 16.60 31.02 17.61
N GLY A 258 15.47 30.43 18.01
CA GLY A 258 14.32 31.15 18.52
C GLY A 258 13.48 31.84 17.43
N GLU A 259 13.87 31.74 16.15
CA GLU A 259 13.16 32.36 15.03
C GLU A 259 12.27 31.36 14.30
N THR A 260 10.95 31.61 14.28
CA THR A 260 9.97 30.75 13.60
C THR A 260 10.06 30.78 12.07
N ASN A 261 10.74 31.78 11.50
CA ASN A 261 10.92 31.93 10.05
C ASN A 261 11.62 30.72 9.41
N TYR A 262 12.54 30.05 10.12
CA TYR A 262 13.19 28.86 9.61
C TYR A 262 12.21 27.70 9.38
N LEU A 263 11.21 27.56 10.25
CA LEU A 263 10.16 26.57 10.07
C LEU A 263 9.28 26.94 8.87
N LEU A 264 8.91 28.22 8.70
CA LEU A 264 8.18 28.69 7.53
C LEU A 264 8.94 28.37 6.22
N TYR A 265 10.24 28.67 6.15
CA TYR A 265 11.05 28.35 4.97
C TYR A 265 11.10 26.85 4.69
N ALA A 266 11.25 26.01 5.72
CA ALA A 266 11.20 24.56 5.57
C ALA A 266 9.85 24.09 5.00
N LEU A 267 8.73 24.64 5.49
CA LEU A 267 7.39 24.32 4.99
C LEU A 267 7.22 24.70 3.51
N ILE A 268 7.68 25.89 3.12
CA ILE A 268 7.62 26.35 1.72
C ILE A 268 8.46 25.43 0.81
N ILE A 269 9.66 25.05 1.24
CA ILE A 269 10.51 24.11 0.50
C ILE A 269 9.81 22.75 0.37
N ILE A 270 9.20 22.23 1.45
CA ILE A 270 8.43 20.98 1.43
C ILE A 270 7.29 21.07 0.42
N VAL A 271 6.54 22.16 0.42
CA VAL A 271 5.44 22.41 -0.53
C VAL A 271 5.94 22.36 -1.97
N ALA A 272 6.99 23.13 -2.29
CA ALA A 272 7.54 23.22 -3.63
C ALA A 272 8.04 21.85 -4.13
N LEU A 273 8.86 21.17 -3.33
CA LEU A 273 9.42 19.86 -3.69
C LEU A 273 8.33 18.78 -3.81
N SER A 274 7.30 18.83 -2.96
CA SER A 274 6.16 17.93 -3.02
C SER A 274 5.33 18.16 -4.29
N ALA A 275 5.07 19.41 -4.66
CA ALA A 275 4.32 19.76 -5.87
C ALA A 275 5.05 19.28 -7.14
N VAL A 276 6.36 19.51 -7.22
CA VAL A 276 7.22 18.98 -8.30
C VAL A 276 7.12 17.46 -8.35
N THR A 277 7.17 16.79 -7.20
CA THR A 277 7.10 15.33 -7.12
C THR A 277 5.74 14.77 -7.56
N VAL A 278 4.64 15.44 -7.21
CA VAL A 278 3.29 15.08 -7.69
C VAL A 278 3.26 15.14 -9.22
N LEU A 279 3.75 16.23 -9.81
CA LEU A 279 3.77 16.40 -11.26
C LEU A 279 4.62 15.33 -11.95
N GLN A 280 5.83 15.07 -11.44
CA GLN A 280 6.71 14.01 -11.94
C GLN A 280 6.00 12.64 -11.95
N ARG A 281 5.30 12.30 -10.86
CA ARG A 281 4.57 11.02 -10.75
C ARG A 281 3.39 10.94 -11.71
N ILE A 282 2.60 12.01 -11.85
CA ILE A 282 1.48 12.05 -12.79
C ILE A 282 1.96 11.86 -14.23
N LEU A 283 3.02 12.58 -14.63
CA LEU A 283 3.59 12.47 -15.96
C LEU A 283 4.16 11.07 -16.22
N PHE A 284 4.83 10.47 -15.23
CA PHE A 284 5.33 9.10 -15.31
C PHE A 284 4.18 8.09 -15.50
N ILE A 285 3.10 8.21 -14.71
CA ILE A 285 1.94 7.32 -14.81
C ILE A 285 1.26 7.49 -16.17
N ARG A 286 1.08 8.72 -16.66
CA ARG A 286 0.51 8.99 -17.99
C ARG A 286 1.31 8.29 -19.10
N ALA A 287 2.64 8.41 -19.07
CA ALA A 287 3.51 7.75 -20.04
C ALA A 287 3.44 6.22 -19.95
N ALA A 288 3.40 5.66 -18.74
CA ALA A 288 3.29 4.22 -18.53
C ALA A 288 1.95 3.64 -19.02
N LEU A 289 0.84 4.35 -18.83
CA LEU A 289 -0.47 3.92 -19.30
C LEU A 289 -0.59 4.01 -20.83
N ALA A 290 -0.03 5.07 -21.45
CA ALA A 290 -0.05 5.23 -22.90
C ALA A 290 0.71 4.12 -23.64
N THR A 291 1.79 3.59 -23.06
CA THR A 291 2.54 2.47 -23.63
C THR A 291 1.83 1.13 -23.48
N THR A 292 1.02 0.97 -22.43
CA THR A 292 0.23 -0.24 -22.19
C THR A 292 -0.95 -0.34 -23.15
N GLY A 293 -1.64 0.78 -23.41
CA GLY A 293 -2.77 0.84 -24.34
C GLY A 293 -2.38 0.60 -25.82
N ARG A 294 -1.14 0.85 -26.23
CA ARG A 294 -0.65 0.56 -27.60
C ARG A 294 -0.30 -0.91 -27.86
N ARG A 295 -0.27 -1.76 -26.83
CA ARG A 295 0.13 -3.18 -26.93
C ARG A 295 -1.03 -4.17 -26.79
N ALA A 296 -2.25 -3.66 -26.54
CA ALA A 296 -3.49 -4.41 -26.49
C ALA A 296 -4.23 -4.29 -27.83
#